data_AF-A0A1Q7UFL0-F1
#
_entry.id   AF-A0A1Q7UFL0-F1
#
_cell.length_a   1.000
_cell.length_b   1.000
_cell.length_c   1.000
_cell.angle_alpha   90.00
_cell.angle_beta   90.00
_cell.angle_gamma   90.00
#
_symmetry.space_group_name_H-M   'P 1'
#
loop_
_entity.id
_entity.type
_entity.pdbx_description
1 polymer ?
#
loop_
_entity_poly.entity_id
_entity_poly.type
_entity_poly.pdbx_seq_one_letter_code
_entity_poly.pdbx_strand_id
1 'polypeptide(L)'
;MGQIITRIEQAGLKILAVRLIHMAHDEAAGFYAVHRERAFFASLCTFMTQGPCLTMVLEGENAIQRWRDLMGATDFRKAAPKTIRADFASSIEANAVHGSDSPESAAIEIPYFFSALEIHPR
;
A
#
# COMPACT_ATOMS: atom_id res chain seq x y z
N MET A 1 -3.58 5.35 -11.42
CA MET A 1 -4.45 5.28 -10.22
C MET A 1 -5.78 4.55 -10.50
N GLY A 2 -6.62 5.03 -11.42
CA GLY A 2 -7.94 4.42 -11.68
C GLY A 2 -7.94 2.90 -11.96
N GLN A 3 -6.98 2.39 -12.75
CA GLN A 3 -6.89 0.95 -13.05
C GLN A 3 -6.66 0.08 -11.80
N ILE A 4 -5.92 0.58 -10.81
CA ILE A 4 -5.68 -0.15 -9.54
C ILE A 4 -6.96 -0.15 -8.69
N ILE A 5 -7.66 0.99 -8.62
CA ILE A 5 -8.95 1.12 -7.92
C ILE A 5 -9.96 0.14 -8.52
N THR A 6 -10.09 0.08 -9.84
CA THR A 6 -10.97 -0.87 -10.52
C THR A 6 -10.64 -2.32 -10.16
N ARG A 7 -9.35 -2.68 -10.04
CA ARG A 7 -8.94 -4.03 -9.64
C ARG A 7 -9.30 -4.35 -8.18
N ILE A 8 -9.17 -3.38 -7.28
CA ILE A 8 -9.58 -3.50 -5.88
C ILE A 8 -11.08 -3.83 -5.82
N GLU A 9 -11.90 -3.04 -6.52
CA GLU A 9 -13.36 -3.21 -6.55
C GLU A 9 -13.76 -4.55 -7.19
N GLN A 10 -13.14 -4.93 -8.31
CA GLN A 10 -13.38 -6.21 -8.98
C GLN A 10 -12.97 -7.42 -8.14
N ALA A 11 -11.97 -7.26 -7.26
CA ALA A 11 -11.61 -8.31 -6.30
C ALA A 11 -12.64 -8.43 -5.16
N GLY A 12 -13.65 -7.57 -5.09
CA GLY A 12 -14.65 -7.57 -4.02
C GLY A 12 -14.17 -6.88 -2.74
N LEU A 13 -13.09 -6.09 -2.82
CA LEU A 13 -12.66 -5.21 -1.74
C LEU A 13 -13.41 -3.87 -1.84
N LYS A 14 -13.93 -3.41 -0.72
CA LYS A 14 -14.56 -2.09 -0.59
C LYS A 14 -13.54 -1.07 -0.13
N ILE A 15 -13.65 0.16 -0.61
CA ILE A 15 -12.83 1.28 -0.14
C ILE A 15 -13.64 2.04 0.91
N LEU A 16 -13.14 2.08 2.16
CA LEU A 16 -13.80 2.78 3.27
C LEU A 16 -13.30 4.22 3.45
N ALA A 17 -12.07 4.49 3.03
CA ALA A 17 -11.44 5.81 3.08
C ALA A 17 -10.37 5.91 1.99
N VAL A 18 -10.16 7.12 1.48
CA VAL A 18 -9.10 7.42 0.50
C VAL A 18 -8.57 8.83 0.70
N ARG A 19 -7.25 9.02 0.61
CA ARG A 19 -6.62 10.34 0.65
C ARG A 19 -5.40 10.41 -0.25
N LEU A 20 -5.33 11.45 -1.07
CA LEU A 20 -4.10 11.82 -1.78
C LEU A 20 -3.21 12.59 -0.82
N ILE A 21 -1.99 12.09 -0.60
CA ILE A 21 -1.01 12.72 0.28
C ILE A 21 0.32 12.88 -0.46
N HIS A 22 1.15 13.81 -0.03
CA HIS A 22 2.56 13.89 -0.41
C HIS A 22 3.35 13.89 0.89
N MET A 23 4.02 12.78 1.18
CA MET A 23 4.70 12.61 2.46
C MET A 23 5.97 13.46 2.54
N ALA A 24 6.18 14.08 3.70
CA ALA A 24 7.48 14.54 4.13
C ALA A 24 8.39 13.35 4.50
N HIS A 25 9.69 13.59 4.55
CA HIS A 25 10.66 12.54 4.88
C HIS A 25 10.41 11.90 6.25
N ASP A 26 10.10 12.70 7.26
CA ASP A 26 9.83 12.20 8.62
C ASP A 26 8.54 11.36 8.68
N GLU A 27 7.54 11.69 7.85
CA GLU A 27 6.32 10.90 7.72
C GLU A 27 6.59 9.54 7.04
N ALA A 28 7.43 9.52 6.00
CA ALA A 28 7.84 8.26 5.37
C ALA A 28 8.69 7.41 6.32
N ALA A 29 9.62 8.02 7.05
CA ALA A 29 10.49 7.35 8.02
C ALA A 29 9.69 6.78 9.21
N GLY A 30 8.69 7.51 9.69
CA GLY A 30 7.77 7.04 10.73
C GLY A 30 6.94 5.85 10.27
N PHE A 31 6.39 5.91 9.04
CA PHE A 31 5.58 4.82 8.48
C PHE A 31 6.40 3.54 8.30
N TYR A 32 7.62 3.65 7.79
CA TYR A 32 8.51 2.52 7.54
C TYR A 32 9.45 2.19 8.71
N ALA A 33 9.15 2.64 9.94
CA ALA A 33 10.05 2.50 11.09
C ALA A 33 10.46 1.04 11.39
N VAL A 34 9.60 0.06 11.08
CA VAL A 34 9.91 -1.38 11.19
C VAL A 34 11.09 -1.82 10.31
N HIS A 35 11.43 -1.04 9.29
CA HIS A 35 12.55 -1.27 8.39
C HIS A 35 13.79 -0.42 8.71
N ARG A 36 13.81 0.35 9.81
CA ARG A 36 14.89 1.31 10.12
C ARG A 36 16.31 0.75 10.05
N GLU A 37 16.51 -0.52 10.43
CA GLU A 37 17.82 -1.19 10.43
C GLU A 37 18.17 -1.85 9.08
N ARG A 38 17.28 -1.77 8.09
CA ARG A 38 17.45 -2.39 6.77
C ARG A 38 18.24 -1.45 5.86
N ALA A 39 19.18 -2.01 5.08
CA ALA A 39 20.03 -1.22 4.18
C ALA A 39 19.25 -0.38 3.15
N PHE A 40 18.02 -0.78 2.79
CA PHE A 40 17.15 -0.06 1.85
C PHE A 40 16.26 1.01 2.50
N PHE A 41 16.31 1.20 3.83
CA PHE A 41 15.39 2.12 4.52
C PHE A 41 15.49 3.56 4.02
N ALA A 42 16.72 4.06 3.87
CA ALA A 42 16.95 5.43 3.42
C ALA A 42 16.49 5.65 1.96
N SER A 43 16.75 4.69 1.06
CA SER A 43 16.28 4.78 -0.33
C SER A 43 14.76 4.68 -0.41
N LEU A 44 14.13 3.82 0.39
CA LEU A 44 12.68 3.69 0.50
C LEU A 44 12.03 5.00 0.97
N CYS A 45 12.53 5.61 2.04
CA CYS A 45 11.99 6.88 2.52
C CYS A 45 12.13 7.98 1.47
N THR A 46 13.31 8.09 0.85
CA THR A 46 13.56 9.04 -0.23
C THR A 46 12.57 8.84 -1.38
N PHE A 47 12.41 7.60 -1.87
CA PHE A 47 11.49 7.27 -2.95
C PHE A 47 10.05 7.70 -2.64
N MET A 48 9.57 7.40 -1.43
CA MET A 48 8.19 7.67 -1.02
C MET A 48 7.87 9.17 -0.86
N THR A 49 8.90 10.03 -0.80
CA THR A 49 8.76 11.49 -0.77
C THR A 49 8.84 12.15 -2.15
N GLN A 50 9.18 11.42 -3.21
CA GLN A 50 9.39 12.01 -4.55
C GLN A 50 8.09 12.47 -5.22
N GLY A 51 6.94 11.99 -4.77
CA GLY A 51 5.66 12.37 -5.34
C GLY A 51 4.47 11.97 -4.46
N PRO A 52 3.26 12.35 -4.88
CA PRO A 52 2.07 12.05 -4.14
C PRO A 52 1.71 10.56 -4.22
N CYS A 53 1.13 10.02 -3.16
CA CYS A 53 0.57 8.67 -3.10
C CYS A 53 -0.91 8.70 -2.69
N LEU A 54 -1.65 7.69 -3.11
CA LEU A 54 -3.04 7.51 -2.74
C LEU A 54 -3.12 6.44 -1.64
N THR A 55 -3.43 6.87 -0.43
CA THR A 55 -3.65 5.97 0.71
C THR A 55 -5.12 5.56 0.76
N MET A 56 -5.40 4.30 1.08
CA MET A 56 -6.75 3.73 1.08
C MET A 56 -6.92 2.75 2.24
N VAL A 57 -8.10 2.74 2.85
CA VAL A 57 -8.53 1.68 3.79
C VAL A 57 -9.45 0.73 3.03
N LEU A 58 -9.09 -0.55 3.00
CA LEU A 58 -9.81 -1.60 2.28
C LEU A 58 -10.54 -2.54 3.24
N GLU A 59 -11.77 -2.90 2.93
CA GLU A 59 -12.60 -3.85 3.67
C GLU A 59 -13.02 -5.03 2.78
N GLY A 60 -13.03 -6.23 3.34
CA GLY A 60 -13.56 -7.42 2.69
C GLY A 60 -13.20 -8.70 3.46
N GLU A 61 -13.79 -9.81 3.06
CA GLU A 61 -13.41 -11.12 3.59
C GLU A 61 -11.96 -11.45 3.19
N ASN A 62 -11.14 -11.80 4.18
CA ASN A 62 -9.70 -12.03 4.02
C ASN A 62 -8.99 -10.85 3.32
N ALA A 63 -9.38 -9.61 3.62
CA ALA A 63 -8.94 -8.40 2.90
C ALA A 63 -7.42 -8.30 2.73
N ILE A 64 -6.65 -8.58 3.79
CA ILE A 64 -5.18 -8.52 3.76
C ILE A 64 -4.63 -9.50 2.72
N GLN A 65 -4.99 -10.77 2.82
CA GLN A 65 -4.51 -11.79 1.89
C GLN A 65 -4.96 -11.48 0.46
N ARG A 66 -6.23 -11.12 0.27
CA ARG A 66 -6.79 -10.78 -1.03
C ARG A 66 -6.10 -9.58 -1.67
N TRP A 67 -5.79 -8.55 -0.89
CA TRP A 67 -5.02 -7.41 -1.36
C TRP A 67 -3.61 -7.83 -1.76
N ARG A 68 -2.93 -8.66 -0.95
CA ARG A 68 -1.59 -9.17 -1.26
C ARG A 68 -1.54 -10.03 -2.51
N ASP A 69 -2.54 -10.89 -2.71
CA ASP A 69 -2.68 -11.69 -3.92
C ASP A 69 -2.85 -10.79 -5.16
N LEU A 70 -3.66 -9.74 -5.04
CA LEU A 70 -3.87 -8.76 -6.11
C LEU A 70 -2.62 -7.92 -6.39
N MET A 71 -1.86 -7.54 -5.35
CA MET A 71 -0.57 -6.85 -5.49
C MET A 71 0.44 -7.71 -6.26
N GLY A 72 0.52 -9.01 -5.93
CA GLY A 72 1.54 -9.92 -6.44
C GLY A 72 2.87 -9.83 -5.68
N ALA A 73 3.83 -10.69 -6.05
CA ALA A 73 5.15 -10.74 -5.42
C ALA A 73 5.87 -9.39 -5.49
N THR A 74 6.57 -9.01 -4.42
CA THR A 74 7.33 -7.74 -4.32
C THR A 74 8.34 -7.58 -5.45
N ASP A 75 9.03 -8.67 -5.80
CA ASP A 75 9.80 -8.72 -7.05
C ASP A 75 8.84 -8.98 -8.21
N PHE A 76 8.53 -7.93 -8.97
CA PHE A 76 7.57 -7.98 -10.07
C PHE A 76 7.92 -9.03 -11.14
N ARG A 77 9.20 -9.39 -11.28
CA ARG A 77 9.66 -10.44 -12.21
C ARG A 77 9.17 -11.83 -11.79
N LYS A 78 8.78 -12.00 -10.53
CA LYS A 78 8.19 -13.21 -9.95
C LYS A 78 6.69 -13.07 -9.73
N ALA A 79 6.10 -11.93 -10.05
CA ALA A 79 4.68 -11.70 -9.84
C ALA A 79 3.87 -12.44 -10.93
N ALA A 80 2.75 -13.03 -10.53
CA ALA A 80 1.88 -13.73 -11.47
C ALA A 80 1.29 -12.74 -12.49
N PRO A 81 1.01 -13.18 -13.73
CA PRO A 81 0.36 -12.34 -14.73
C PRO A 81 -0.92 -11.71 -14.19
N LYS A 82 -1.20 -10.45 -14.57
CA LYS A 82 -2.38 -9.66 -14.16
C LYS A 82 -2.40 -9.22 -12.68
N THR A 83 -1.33 -9.45 -11.93
CA THR A 83 -1.15 -8.77 -10.63
C THR A 83 -0.74 -7.31 -10.85
N ILE A 84 -0.96 -6.46 -9.85
CA ILE A 84 -0.63 -5.03 -9.95
C ILE A 84 0.87 -4.83 -10.19
N ARG A 85 1.73 -5.57 -9.47
CA ARG A 85 3.18 -5.47 -9.63
C ARG A 85 3.64 -5.95 -11.00
N ALA A 86 3.08 -7.04 -11.52
CA ALA A 86 3.42 -7.51 -12.86
C ALA A 86 3.14 -6.46 -13.95
N ASP A 87 2.05 -5.69 -13.79
CA ASP A 87 1.58 -4.77 -14.83
C ASP A 87 2.09 -3.32 -14.65
N PHE A 88 2.43 -2.89 -13.43
CA PHE A 88 2.71 -1.48 -13.12
C PHE A 88 4.03 -1.21 -12.40
N ALA A 89 4.76 -2.23 -11.91
CA ALA A 89 6.06 -2.00 -11.29
C ALA A 89 7.10 -1.60 -12.34
N SER A 90 7.97 -0.65 -12.01
CA SER A 90 9.12 -0.26 -12.84
C SER A 90 10.44 -0.81 -12.27
N SER A 91 10.49 -1.10 -10.98
CA SER A 91 11.62 -1.75 -10.31
C SER A 91 11.18 -2.45 -9.02
N ILE A 92 12.12 -3.07 -8.30
CA ILE A 92 11.83 -3.68 -6.99
C ILE A 92 11.49 -2.63 -5.92
N GLU A 93 12.12 -1.46 -5.99
CA GLU A 93 11.84 -0.32 -5.09
C GLU A 93 10.56 0.42 -5.52
N ALA A 94 10.40 0.66 -6.83
CA ALA A 94 9.23 1.28 -7.43
C ALA A 94 8.21 0.22 -7.89
N ASN A 95 7.68 -0.54 -6.93
CA ASN A 95 6.79 -1.68 -7.18
C ASN A 95 5.28 -1.31 -7.16
N ALA A 96 4.96 -0.05 -7.42
CA ALA A 96 3.61 0.52 -7.55
C ALA A 96 2.69 0.54 -6.31
N VAL A 97 2.72 -0.46 -5.44
CA VAL A 97 1.76 -0.61 -4.33
C VAL A 97 2.38 -1.19 -3.05
N HIS A 98 1.90 -0.65 -1.92
CA HIS A 98 2.11 -1.15 -0.57
C HIS A 98 0.83 -1.81 -0.04
N GLY A 99 0.98 -2.69 0.95
CA GLY A 99 -0.13 -3.23 1.71
C GLY A 99 0.36 -3.94 2.96
N SER A 100 -0.43 -3.80 4.02
CA SER A 100 -0.23 -4.48 5.29
C SER A 100 -0.02 -5.99 5.08
N ASP A 101 0.81 -6.61 5.91
CA ASP A 101 1.13 -8.04 5.81
C ASP A 101 0.39 -8.92 6.82
N SER A 102 -0.21 -8.28 7.82
CA SER A 102 -0.84 -8.93 8.97
C SER A 102 -1.90 -8.02 9.59
N PRO A 103 -2.87 -8.57 10.33
CA PRO A 103 -3.84 -7.77 11.10
C PRO A 103 -3.15 -6.78 12.04
N GLU A 104 -2.01 -7.16 12.62
CA GLU A 104 -1.22 -6.34 13.53
C GLU A 104 -0.60 -5.15 12.80
N SER A 105 -0.02 -5.36 11.61
CA SER A 105 0.52 -4.24 10.81
C SER A 105 -0.61 -3.33 10.31
N ALA A 106 -1.75 -3.89 9.88
CA ALA A 106 -2.92 -3.10 9.47
C ALA A 106 -3.45 -2.21 10.61
N ALA A 107 -3.48 -2.73 11.84
CA ALA A 107 -3.90 -1.98 13.04
C ALA A 107 -2.98 -0.80 13.39
N ILE A 108 -1.72 -0.81 12.90
CA ILE A 108 -0.76 0.28 13.08
C ILE A 108 -0.80 1.23 11.86
N GLU A 109 -0.84 0.68 10.65
CA GLU A 109 -0.76 1.42 9.40
C GLU A 109 -2.01 2.27 9.12
N ILE A 110 -3.21 1.74 9.42
CA ILE A 110 -4.47 2.48 9.22
C ILE A 110 -4.50 3.78 10.04
N PRO A 111 -4.31 3.77 11.37
CA PRO A 111 -4.34 5.00 12.17
C PRO A 111 -3.17 5.94 11.90
N TYR A 112 -2.09 5.46 11.26
CA TYR A 112 -1.01 6.34 10.81
C TYR A 112 -1.52 7.39 9.80
N PHE A 113 -2.49 7.04 8.97
CA PHE A 113 -3.04 7.93 7.95
C PHE A 113 -4.48 8.37 8.22
N PHE A 114 -5.32 7.55 8.84
CA PHE A 114 -6.74 7.84 8.98
C PHE A 114 -7.17 7.79 10.44
N SER A 115 -7.78 8.87 10.91
CA SER A 115 -8.53 8.80 12.17
C SER A 115 -9.78 7.93 11.99
N ALA A 116 -10.31 7.37 13.08
CA ALA A 116 -11.52 6.55 13.03
C ALA A 116 -12.74 7.30 12.45
N LEU A 117 -12.77 8.64 12.54
CA LEU A 117 -13.85 9.48 11.99
C LEU A 117 -13.84 9.58 10.47
N GLU A 118 -12.73 9.22 9.84
CA GLU A 118 -12.54 9.30 8.38
C GLU A 118 -12.80 7.97 7.68
N ILE A 119 -13.13 6.93 8.44
CA ILE A 119 -13.44 5.59 7.93
C ILE A 119 -14.95 5.43 7.88
N HIS A 120 -15.48 5.17 6.68
CA HIS A 120 -16.92 5.12 6.44
C HIS A 120 -17.35 3.69 6.08
N PRO A 121 -17.67 2.83 7.06
CA PRO A 121 -18.22 1.51 6.80
C PRO A 121 -19.57 1.64 6.08
N ARG A 122 -19.85 0.68 5.18
CA ARG A 122 -21.12 0.60 4.44
C ARG A 122 -22.06 -0.42 5.06
#